data_AF-A0A182W214-F1
#
_entry.id   AF-A0A182W214-F1
#
_cell.length_a   1.000
_cell.length_b   1.000
_cell.length_c   1.000
_cell.angle_alpha   90.00
_cell.angle_beta   90.00
_cell.angle_gamma   90.00
#
_symmetry.space_group_name_H-M   'P 1'
#
loop_
_entity.id
_entity.type
_entity.pdbx_description
1 polymer ?
#
loop_
_entity_poly.entity_id
_entity_poly.type
_entity_poly.pdbx_seq_one_letter_code
_entity_poly.pdbx_strand_id
1 'polypeptide(L)'
;MFELQIWKLSLFPLFCTLLLASSNRPYKVIPIVTDVKLQDNLNYLNSSASTRITPTDNKIGFAITVKKPLIEPWVSDSKYQTNCFVTQNAPSYHCQLNMVLWVDVVAGVVKAPMQNLTIDFCKFLRNPAMYRLLQIIHREVKRSGNVPTGCPISTGLYEFRDISTSTIRLPLFFPESNYVLHILLMPVLTKATVEGSKYLNTSVAINRHGALQNFTMELVVHVLLPLDDLKMNMGYYVRLRDSDNWIYNKTYDFCAFLKRPSIDRFGSIVVEDLKHRGKVPPRCPIMPERLVYRNVTLNRIKLPSFLPETSFGFTVNCYKGPKNEPVFQSYWYGRMRKIVPMLSKMELTGSKYCNATGGLRITRTNSFMDLHLDILERVPEAKMNTGYFIRTTSTENWIYNKTFDFCQFLIRPTIDRLMNLIREDLRHHGRMPARCPVEKGPISFTNSSLSYMRLPSFLPPSKFGVVIQTYTGKQMHRIFRAVLLGKLKTVNE
;
A
#
# COMPACT_ATOMS: atom_id res chain seq x y z
N MET A 1 -56.48 50.55 7.81
CA MET A 1 -56.50 49.07 7.78
C MET A 1 -56.38 48.60 6.33
N PHE A 2 -55.26 48.95 5.71
CA PHE A 2 -54.77 48.57 4.38
C PHE A 2 -53.27 48.90 4.42
N GLU A 3 -52.45 48.18 3.67
CA GLU A 3 -50.96 48.22 3.64
C GLU A 3 -50.24 47.20 4.54
N LEU A 4 -50.20 45.94 4.10
CA LEU A 4 -49.02 45.08 4.35
C LEU A 4 -48.98 43.83 3.43
N GLN A 5 -49.21 43.97 2.12
CA GLN A 5 -49.15 42.81 1.21
C GLN A 5 -48.41 42.99 -0.12
N ILE A 6 -47.82 44.15 -0.40
CA ILE A 6 -47.16 44.38 -1.72
C ILE A 6 -45.64 44.08 -1.70
N TRP A 7 -44.99 44.03 -0.53
CA TRP A 7 -43.53 43.86 -0.46
C TRP A 7 -43.02 42.41 -0.56
N LYS A 8 -43.87 41.38 -0.53
CA LYS A 8 -43.41 39.97 -0.59
C LYS A 8 -43.28 39.40 -2.01
N LEU A 9 -43.87 40.03 -3.02
CA LEU A 9 -43.85 39.52 -4.40
C LEU A 9 -42.71 40.06 -5.27
N SER A 10 -42.03 41.13 -4.85
CA SER A 10 -40.90 41.73 -5.58
C SER A 10 -39.53 41.08 -5.27
N LEU A 11 -39.36 40.44 -4.10
CA LEU A 11 -38.09 39.84 -3.69
C LEU A 11 -37.87 38.41 -4.20
N PHE A 12 -38.92 37.70 -4.58
CA PHE A 12 -38.82 36.32 -5.06
C PHE A 12 -38.16 36.17 -6.45
N PRO A 13 -38.42 37.03 -7.46
CA PRO A 13 -37.67 36.97 -8.72
C PRO A 13 -36.22 37.46 -8.58
N LEU A 14 -35.92 38.30 -7.59
CA LEU A 14 -34.54 38.71 -7.28
C LEU A 14 -33.74 37.58 -6.61
N PHE A 15 -34.39 36.78 -5.75
CA PHE A 15 -33.77 35.61 -5.13
C PHE A 15 -33.56 34.45 -6.12
N CYS A 16 -34.47 34.27 -7.10
CA CYS A 16 -34.31 33.28 -8.17
C CYS A 16 -33.25 33.67 -9.21
N THR A 17 -33.08 34.95 -9.53
CA THR A 17 -31.99 35.37 -10.42
C THR A 17 -30.62 35.32 -9.73
N LEU A 18 -30.55 35.55 -8.41
CA LEU A 18 -29.32 35.34 -7.63
C LEU A 18 -28.97 33.86 -7.43
N LEU A 19 -29.95 32.94 -7.36
CA LEU A 19 -29.69 31.50 -7.26
C LEU A 19 -29.30 30.84 -8.59
N LEU A 20 -29.71 31.39 -9.74
CA LEU A 20 -29.27 30.93 -11.06
C LEU A 20 -27.88 31.49 -11.45
N ALA A 21 -27.37 32.48 -10.72
CA ALA A 21 -26.00 33.00 -10.87
C ALA A 21 -24.97 32.28 -9.99
N SER A 22 -25.36 31.26 -9.22
CA SER A 22 -24.44 30.33 -8.54
C SER A 22 -23.83 29.33 -9.54
N SER A 23 -23.11 29.87 -10.53
CA SER A 23 -21.82 29.37 -10.96
C SER A 23 -21.68 27.84 -11.02
N ASN A 24 -22.07 27.26 -12.16
CA ASN A 24 -21.52 26.00 -12.70
C ASN A 24 -20.01 26.14 -13.00
N ARG A 25 -19.22 26.68 -12.06
CA ARG A 25 -17.76 26.63 -12.18
C ARG A 25 -17.36 25.20 -11.84
N PRO A 26 -16.78 24.45 -12.79
CA PRO A 26 -16.28 23.12 -12.50
C PRO A 26 -15.25 23.24 -11.38
N TYR A 27 -15.56 22.68 -10.21
CA TYR A 27 -14.63 22.63 -9.09
C TYR A 27 -13.36 21.90 -9.55
N LYS A 28 -12.24 22.62 -9.58
CA LYS A 28 -10.94 22.10 -9.98
C LYS A 28 -10.17 21.72 -8.74
N VAL A 29 -9.92 20.42 -8.54
CA VAL A 29 -9.06 19.94 -7.46
C VAL A 29 -7.62 20.23 -7.85
N ILE A 30 -6.95 21.08 -7.09
CA ILE A 30 -5.53 21.41 -7.27
C ILE A 30 -4.74 20.68 -6.17
N PRO A 31 -3.91 19.68 -6.50
CA PRO A 31 -3.04 19.07 -5.51
C PRO A 31 -2.04 20.10 -4.97
N ILE A 32 -1.82 20.14 -3.66
CA ILE A 32 -0.76 20.94 -3.05
C ILE A 32 0.31 19.98 -2.57
N VAL A 33 1.53 20.09 -3.12
CA VAL A 33 2.67 19.29 -2.68
C VAL A 33 3.48 20.07 -1.67
N THR A 34 3.42 19.63 -0.42
CA THR A 34 4.08 20.31 0.70
C THR A 34 5.53 19.89 0.88
N ASP A 35 5.86 18.65 0.51
CA ASP A 35 7.19 18.07 0.70
C ASP A 35 7.46 17.00 -0.38
N VAL A 36 8.72 16.91 -0.82
CA VAL A 36 9.19 15.89 -1.76
C VAL A 36 10.45 15.27 -1.19
N LYS A 37 10.35 13.99 -0.82
CA LYS A 37 11.50 13.21 -0.36
C LYS A 37 12.00 12.32 -1.48
N LEU A 38 13.25 12.53 -1.87
CA LEU A 38 13.93 11.74 -2.88
C LEU A 38 14.88 10.75 -2.21
N GLN A 39 15.02 9.57 -2.80
CA GLN A 39 15.97 8.56 -2.37
C GLN A 39 16.60 7.93 -3.61
N ASP A 40 17.87 8.27 -3.86
CA ASP A 40 18.60 7.84 -5.05
C ASP A 40 19.60 6.73 -4.76
N ASN A 41 19.92 5.99 -5.81
CA ASN A 41 21.17 5.26 -5.88
C ASN A 41 22.21 6.14 -6.59
N LEU A 42 23.11 6.76 -5.80
CA LEU A 42 24.11 7.72 -6.27
C LEU A 42 25.07 7.20 -7.34
N ASN A 43 25.13 5.87 -7.54
CA ASN A 43 25.91 5.23 -8.60
C ASN A 43 25.26 5.34 -9.99
N TYR A 44 23.94 5.56 -10.05
CA TYR A 44 23.16 5.60 -11.29
C TYR A 44 22.47 6.95 -11.48
N LEU A 45 21.99 7.54 -10.39
CA LEU A 45 21.11 8.70 -10.40
C LEU A 45 21.52 9.67 -9.30
N ASN A 46 21.38 10.95 -9.55
CA ASN A 46 21.37 11.97 -8.51
C ASN A 46 20.17 12.87 -8.77
N SER A 47 19.22 12.92 -7.85
CA SER A 47 18.01 13.70 -8.00
C SER A 47 17.89 14.79 -6.94
N SER A 48 17.30 15.90 -7.35
CA SER A 48 16.93 17.00 -6.48
C SER A 48 15.50 17.41 -6.76
N ALA A 49 14.82 17.86 -5.72
CA ALA A 49 13.47 18.39 -5.82
C ALA A 49 13.39 19.68 -5.02
N SER A 50 12.58 20.60 -5.52
CA SER A 50 12.23 21.84 -4.86
C SER A 50 10.73 22.04 -4.98
N THR A 51 10.12 22.48 -3.88
CA THR A 51 8.73 22.91 -3.85
C THR A 51 8.69 24.42 -3.66
N ARG A 52 7.90 25.11 -4.49
CA ARG A 52 7.62 26.53 -4.34
C ARG A 52 6.11 26.69 -4.19
N ILE A 53 5.68 27.05 -2.99
CA ILE A 53 4.27 27.25 -2.66
C ILE A 53 3.98 28.75 -2.77
N THR A 54 3.04 29.15 -3.62
CA THR A 54 2.48 30.49 -3.67
C THR A 54 0.99 30.43 -3.26
N PRO A 55 0.34 31.56 -2.96
CA PRO A 55 -1.08 31.56 -2.58
C PRO A 55 -2.02 31.02 -3.66
N THR A 56 -1.59 31.05 -4.93
CA THR A 56 -2.42 30.69 -6.09
C THR A 56 -1.93 29.46 -6.83
N ASP A 57 -0.70 28.99 -6.57
CA ASP A 57 -0.09 27.89 -7.29
C ASP A 57 0.93 27.14 -6.42
N ASN A 58 1.10 25.85 -6.68
CA ASN A 58 2.15 25.05 -6.07
C ASN A 58 3.01 24.49 -7.21
N LYS A 59 4.28 24.87 -7.23
CA LYS A 59 5.21 24.50 -8.29
C LYS A 59 6.25 23.53 -7.75
N ILE A 60 6.51 22.49 -8.53
CA ILE A 60 7.51 21.49 -8.22
C ILE A 60 8.58 21.56 -9.28
N GLY A 61 9.82 21.82 -8.87
CA GLY A 61 10.99 21.59 -9.69
C GLY A 61 11.60 20.25 -9.31
N PHE A 62 11.93 19.40 -10.27
CA PHE A 62 12.77 18.23 -10.03
C PHE A 62 13.82 18.06 -11.11
N ALA A 63 15.01 17.61 -10.73
CA ALA A 63 16.10 17.33 -11.63
C ALA A 63 16.65 15.94 -11.32
N ILE A 64 16.99 15.17 -12.34
CA ILE A 64 17.56 13.83 -12.23
C ILE A 64 18.76 13.75 -13.17
N THR A 65 19.95 13.60 -12.62
CA THR A 65 21.17 13.34 -13.40
C THR A 65 21.39 11.84 -13.49
N VAL A 66 21.20 11.29 -14.67
CA VAL A 66 21.45 9.89 -15.00
C VAL A 66 22.93 9.73 -15.36
N LYS A 67 23.71 9.06 -14.50
CA LYS A 67 25.16 8.86 -14.65
C LYS A 67 25.53 7.67 -15.55
N LYS A 68 24.64 6.68 -15.65
CA LYS A 68 24.80 5.49 -16.50
C LYS A 68 23.52 5.23 -17.28
N PRO A 69 23.57 4.77 -18.54
CA PRO A 69 22.36 4.50 -19.30
C PRO A 69 21.56 3.39 -18.62
N LEU A 70 20.27 3.60 -18.54
CA LEU A 70 19.33 2.75 -17.81
C LEU A 70 18.72 1.77 -18.81
N ILE A 71 19.44 0.67 -19.02
CA ILE A 71 19.10 -0.37 -20.00
C ILE A 71 18.21 -1.42 -19.31
N GLU A 72 17.27 -2.01 -20.05
CA GLU A 72 16.58 -3.22 -19.61
C GLU A 72 17.52 -4.43 -19.75
N PRO A 73 17.75 -5.24 -18.69
CA PRO A 73 17.47 -5.00 -17.28
C PRO A 73 18.57 -4.14 -16.61
N TRP A 74 18.18 -3.38 -15.59
CA TRP A 74 19.11 -2.62 -14.75
C TRP A 74 20.00 -3.60 -13.96
N VAL A 75 21.16 -3.89 -14.53
CA VAL A 75 22.26 -4.56 -13.84
C VAL A 75 23.21 -3.48 -13.37
N SER A 76 23.39 -3.40 -12.06
CA SER A 76 24.35 -2.50 -11.47
C SER A 76 25.75 -3.13 -11.47
N ASP A 77 26.57 -2.84 -12.48
CA ASP A 77 27.86 -3.52 -12.65
C ASP A 77 29.02 -2.84 -11.86
N SER A 78 29.72 -3.64 -11.06
CA SER A 78 31.03 -3.32 -10.47
C SER A 78 32.14 -3.85 -11.37
N LYS A 79 32.57 -2.98 -12.30
CA LYS A 79 33.81 -3.01 -13.09
C LYS A 79 34.14 -4.30 -13.87
N TYR A 80 33.54 -4.36 -15.07
CA TYR A 80 34.06 -4.92 -16.33
C TYR A 80 34.70 -6.32 -16.30
N GLN A 81 33.85 -7.35 -16.42
CA GLN A 81 33.98 -8.31 -17.53
C GLN A 81 32.60 -8.89 -17.87
N THR A 82 32.11 -8.49 -19.04
CA THR A 82 30.87 -8.93 -19.68
C THR A 82 30.89 -10.44 -19.91
N ASN A 83 29.77 -11.11 -19.68
CA ASN A 83 29.29 -12.19 -20.55
C ASN A 83 27.76 -12.34 -20.40
N CYS A 84 27.04 -11.71 -21.33
CA CYS A 84 25.68 -12.08 -21.69
C CYS A 84 25.77 -13.29 -22.64
N PHE A 85 25.25 -14.44 -22.23
CA PHE A 85 24.98 -15.52 -23.18
C PHE A 85 23.57 -15.37 -23.74
N VAL A 86 23.52 -15.27 -25.07
CA VAL A 86 22.33 -15.42 -25.90
C VAL A 86 21.90 -16.88 -25.86
N THR A 87 20.63 -17.14 -25.53
CA THR A 87 19.92 -18.27 -26.15
C THR A 87 18.77 -17.68 -26.95
N GLN A 88 18.70 -18.08 -28.22
CA GLN A 88 17.66 -17.70 -29.16
C GLN A 88 16.32 -18.20 -28.61
N ASN A 89 15.51 -17.28 -28.08
CA ASN A 89 14.05 -17.22 -28.14
C ASN A 89 13.52 -16.37 -26.96
N ALA A 90 13.44 -15.06 -27.22
CA ALA A 90 12.72 -14.00 -26.52
C ALA A 90 13.07 -13.66 -25.04
N PRO A 91 13.99 -12.71 -24.78
CA PRO A 91 14.18 -12.09 -23.47
C PRO A 91 13.42 -10.75 -23.37
N SER A 92 12.32 -10.70 -22.62
CA SER A 92 11.64 -9.44 -22.27
C SER A 92 11.83 -9.18 -20.77
N TYR A 93 12.65 -8.20 -20.42
CA TYR A 93 12.94 -7.81 -19.03
C TYR A 93 12.43 -6.38 -18.79
N HIS A 94 11.74 -6.13 -17.68
CA HIS A 94 10.88 -4.96 -17.51
C HIS A 94 11.33 -4.06 -16.34
N CYS A 95 11.56 -2.77 -16.56
CA CYS A 95 11.79 -1.80 -15.47
C CYS A 95 10.50 -1.61 -14.66
N GLN A 96 10.44 -1.94 -13.37
CA GLN A 96 9.20 -1.79 -12.59
C GLN A 96 9.17 -0.49 -11.77
N LEU A 97 8.20 0.39 -12.05
CA LEU A 97 7.86 1.54 -11.21
C LEU A 97 6.71 1.18 -10.27
N ASN A 98 6.91 1.48 -9.00
CA ASN A 98 6.00 1.17 -7.92
C ASN A 98 5.40 2.45 -7.35
N MET A 99 4.14 2.74 -7.65
CA MET A 99 3.44 3.94 -7.19
C MET A 99 2.26 3.56 -6.28
N VAL A 100 2.20 4.09 -5.05
CA VAL A 100 1.05 3.82 -4.17
C VAL A 100 0.40 5.01 -3.50
N LEU A 101 -0.60 5.64 -4.10
CA LEU A 101 -1.29 6.77 -3.49
C LEU A 101 -2.04 6.39 -2.21
N TRP A 102 -1.84 7.12 -1.12
CA TRP A 102 -2.57 7.09 0.15
C TRP A 102 -3.33 8.40 0.31
N VAL A 103 -4.41 8.38 1.06
CA VAL A 103 -5.06 9.57 1.60
C VAL A 103 -4.99 9.52 3.12
N ASP A 104 -4.59 10.63 3.70
CA ASP A 104 -4.73 10.98 5.09
C ASP A 104 -6.16 11.47 5.35
N VAL A 105 -6.89 10.72 6.16
CA VAL A 105 -8.33 10.93 6.38
C VAL A 105 -8.60 11.66 7.69
N VAL A 106 -7.62 11.70 8.59
CA VAL A 106 -7.76 12.21 9.96
C VAL A 106 -6.41 12.75 10.45
N ALA A 107 -5.91 13.83 9.83
CA ALA A 107 -4.72 14.58 10.27
C ALA A 107 -3.53 13.71 10.76
N GLY A 108 -3.24 12.62 10.04
CA GLY A 108 -2.12 11.72 10.30
C GLY A 108 -2.47 10.39 10.98
N VAL A 109 -3.68 10.23 11.52
CA VAL A 109 -4.09 9.06 12.33
C VAL A 109 -4.49 7.86 11.47
N VAL A 110 -5.13 8.09 10.33
CA VAL A 110 -5.58 7.03 9.41
C VAL A 110 -5.12 7.34 8.00
N LYS A 111 -4.20 6.52 7.49
CA LYS A 111 -3.78 6.53 6.09
C LYS A 111 -4.45 5.36 5.38
N ALA A 112 -5.21 5.64 4.31
CA ALA A 112 -5.85 4.62 3.49
C ALA A 112 -5.25 4.61 2.07
N PRO A 113 -4.80 3.46 1.53
CA PRO A 113 -4.23 3.40 0.18
C PRO A 113 -5.35 3.53 -0.86
N MET A 114 -5.31 4.56 -1.69
CA MET A 114 -6.21 4.75 -2.83
C MET A 114 -5.77 3.95 -4.06
N GLN A 115 -4.49 4.02 -4.43
CA GLN A 115 -4.00 3.38 -5.66
C GLN A 115 -2.60 2.82 -5.50
N ASN A 116 -2.46 1.50 -5.32
CA ASN A 116 -1.20 0.76 -5.37
C ASN A 116 -1.00 0.14 -6.75
N LEU A 117 0.00 0.58 -7.50
CA LEU A 117 0.24 0.25 -8.89
C LEU A 117 1.73 -0.04 -9.10
N THR A 118 2.05 -1.29 -9.41
CA THR A 118 3.34 -1.68 -9.98
C THR A 118 3.19 -1.69 -11.49
N ILE A 119 3.98 -0.90 -12.20
CA ILE A 119 3.96 -0.80 -13.65
C ILE A 119 5.31 -1.12 -14.22
N ASP A 120 5.34 -1.66 -15.43
CA ASP A 120 6.53 -1.57 -16.25
C ASP A 120 6.68 -0.14 -16.75
N PHE A 121 7.70 0.56 -16.25
CA PHE A 121 8.04 1.93 -16.59
C PHE A 121 8.39 2.08 -18.08
N CYS A 122 9.11 1.15 -18.69
CA CYS A 122 9.47 1.22 -20.09
C CYS A 122 8.24 1.04 -20.98
N LYS A 123 7.38 0.07 -20.65
CA LYS A 123 6.09 -0.11 -21.32
C LYS A 123 5.15 1.08 -21.12
N PHE A 124 5.22 1.74 -19.96
CA PHE A 124 4.48 2.97 -19.68
C PHE A 124 5.03 4.18 -20.47
N LEU A 125 6.34 4.36 -20.57
CA LEU A 125 6.92 5.44 -21.39
C LEU A 125 6.50 5.30 -22.86
N ARG A 126 6.49 4.06 -23.38
CA ARG A 126 6.00 3.75 -24.73
C ARG A 126 4.49 3.94 -24.87
N ASN A 127 3.70 3.54 -23.87
CA ASN A 127 2.25 3.66 -23.89
C ASN A 127 1.69 4.18 -22.55
N PRO A 128 1.74 5.50 -22.32
CA PRO A 128 1.33 6.06 -21.03
C PRO A 128 -0.18 5.99 -20.82
N ALA A 129 -0.96 5.77 -21.88
CA ALA A 129 -2.42 5.62 -21.79
C ALA A 129 -2.86 4.36 -21.03
N MET A 130 -1.98 3.37 -20.86
CA MET A 130 -2.29 2.17 -20.08
C MET A 130 -2.58 2.47 -18.60
N TYR A 131 -2.07 3.58 -18.06
CA TYR A 131 -2.26 3.96 -16.66
C TYR A 131 -2.72 5.41 -16.54
N ARG A 132 -4.05 5.62 -16.63
CA ARG A 132 -4.68 6.94 -16.75
C ARG A 132 -4.25 7.98 -15.71
N LEU A 133 -4.05 7.60 -14.44
CA LEU A 133 -3.58 8.54 -13.41
C LEU A 133 -2.12 8.96 -13.65
N LEU A 134 -1.25 7.98 -13.87
CA LEU A 134 0.15 8.23 -14.21
C LEU A 134 0.29 9.00 -15.52
N GLN A 135 -0.62 8.80 -16.48
CA GLN A 135 -0.66 9.55 -17.73
C GLN A 135 -0.86 11.05 -17.48
N ILE A 136 -1.73 11.43 -16.54
CA ILE A 136 -1.99 12.84 -16.19
C ILE A 136 -0.71 13.47 -15.65
N ILE A 137 -0.05 12.79 -14.69
CA ILE A 137 1.22 13.25 -14.11
C ILE A 137 2.30 13.32 -15.19
N HIS A 138 2.46 12.25 -15.97
CA HIS A 138 3.43 12.17 -17.05
C HIS A 138 3.24 13.26 -18.12
N ARG A 139 2.00 13.65 -18.45
CA ARG A 139 1.74 14.75 -19.39
C ARG A 139 2.25 16.09 -18.86
N GLU A 140 2.00 16.39 -17.59
CA GLU A 140 2.46 17.65 -17.00
C GLU A 140 3.98 17.65 -16.82
N VAL A 141 4.55 16.54 -16.34
CA VAL A 141 6.00 16.37 -16.25
C VAL A 141 6.67 16.51 -17.62
N LYS A 142 6.09 15.89 -18.67
CA LYS A 142 6.59 15.98 -20.05
C LYS A 142 6.50 17.39 -20.66
N ARG A 143 5.53 18.20 -20.24
CA ARG A 143 5.44 19.61 -20.67
C ARG A 143 6.51 20.50 -20.03
N SER A 144 6.91 20.16 -18.81
CA SER A 144 7.83 20.95 -18.00
C SER A 144 9.29 20.52 -18.09
N GLY A 145 9.62 19.48 -18.86
CA GLY A 145 10.98 18.97 -18.97
C GLY A 145 11.18 17.88 -20.00
N ASN A 146 12.39 17.35 -20.06
CA ASN A 146 12.85 16.41 -21.09
C ASN A 146 12.56 14.93 -20.74
N VAL A 147 11.30 14.54 -20.53
CA VAL A 147 10.93 13.15 -20.17
C VAL A 147 11.43 12.15 -21.24
N PRO A 148 12.10 11.05 -20.84
CA PRO A 148 12.51 10.02 -21.79
C PRO A 148 11.30 9.38 -22.47
N THR A 149 11.38 9.16 -23.78
CA THR A 149 10.27 8.61 -24.58
C THR A 149 10.19 7.08 -24.55
N GLY A 150 11.21 6.43 -23.98
CA GLY A 150 11.30 4.98 -23.90
C GLY A 150 12.56 4.53 -23.19
N CYS A 151 12.85 3.24 -23.30
CA CYS A 151 14.06 2.62 -22.78
C CYS A 151 14.95 2.17 -23.94
N PRO A 152 16.29 2.20 -23.78
CA PRO A 152 17.02 2.58 -22.56
C PRO A 152 16.99 4.10 -22.26
N ILE A 153 17.05 4.49 -20.98
CA ILE A 153 17.12 5.92 -20.61
C ILE A 153 18.58 6.35 -20.71
N SER A 154 18.87 7.28 -21.60
CA SER A 154 20.24 7.77 -21.84
C SER A 154 20.84 8.45 -20.61
N THR A 155 22.16 8.52 -20.55
CA THR A 155 22.85 9.39 -19.59
C THR A 155 22.55 10.85 -19.89
N GLY A 156 22.42 11.67 -18.86
CA GLY A 156 22.17 13.10 -19.01
C GLY A 156 21.41 13.71 -17.85
N LEU A 157 21.23 15.02 -17.91
CA LEU A 157 20.38 15.75 -16.99
C LEU A 157 18.94 15.75 -17.50
N TYR A 158 18.05 15.18 -16.71
CA TYR A 158 16.61 15.23 -16.90
C TYR A 158 16.04 16.28 -15.95
N GLU A 159 15.73 17.46 -16.45
CA GLU A 159 15.30 18.59 -15.63
C GLU A 159 13.86 18.97 -15.96
N PHE A 160 13.08 19.16 -14.92
CA PHE A 160 11.66 19.46 -14.99
C PHE A 160 11.38 20.65 -14.08
N ARG A 161 11.20 21.81 -14.68
CA ARG A 161 11.07 23.08 -13.96
C ARG A 161 9.62 23.48 -13.83
N ASP A 162 9.29 24.07 -12.68
CA ASP A 162 8.02 24.79 -12.47
C ASP A 162 6.78 23.97 -12.85
N ILE A 163 6.74 22.68 -12.52
CA ILE A 163 5.56 21.84 -12.71
C ILE A 163 4.47 22.38 -11.81
N SER A 164 3.54 23.13 -12.40
CA SER A 164 2.39 23.66 -11.68
C SER A 164 1.45 22.50 -11.34
N THR A 165 1.28 22.25 -10.06
CA THR A 165 0.29 21.26 -9.62
C THR A 165 -1.13 21.72 -9.96
N SER A 166 -1.35 23.02 -10.14
CA SER A 166 -2.63 23.54 -10.62
C SER A 166 -2.95 23.08 -12.03
N THR A 167 -1.98 22.74 -12.89
CA THR A 167 -2.28 22.21 -14.24
C THR A 167 -2.59 20.72 -14.22
N ILE A 168 -2.21 20.00 -13.16
CA ILE A 168 -2.55 18.59 -12.93
C ILE A 168 -4.05 18.48 -12.65
N ARG A 169 -4.82 18.13 -13.69
CA ARG A 169 -6.26 17.86 -13.56
C ARG A 169 -6.48 16.48 -12.98
N LEU A 170 -6.41 16.37 -11.65
CA LEU A 170 -6.82 15.16 -10.97
C LEU A 170 -8.32 14.89 -11.21
N PRO A 171 -8.72 13.64 -11.40
CA PRO A 171 -10.13 13.28 -11.45
C PRO A 171 -10.91 13.83 -10.25
N LEU A 172 -12.18 14.21 -10.46
CA LEU A 172 -13.04 14.79 -9.43
C LEU A 172 -13.27 13.89 -8.19
N PHE A 173 -12.87 12.63 -8.24
CA PHE A 173 -12.96 11.71 -7.11
C PHE A 173 -11.84 11.87 -6.07
N PHE A 174 -10.84 12.73 -6.31
CA PHE A 174 -9.81 13.07 -5.34
C PHE A 174 -10.34 14.15 -4.38
N PRO A 175 -10.70 13.82 -3.13
CA PRO A 175 -11.12 14.83 -2.17
C PRO A 175 -9.93 15.70 -1.75
N GLU A 176 -10.22 16.91 -1.28
CA GLU A 176 -9.23 17.73 -0.56
C GLU A 176 -8.78 16.99 0.70
N SER A 177 -7.54 16.49 0.68
CA SER A 177 -6.95 15.70 1.77
C SER A 177 -5.43 15.62 1.59
N ASN A 178 -4.69 15.24 2.63
CA ASN A 178 -3.25 14.98 2.47
C ASN A 178 -3.05 13.60 1.85
N TYR A 179 -2.04 13.42 1.00
CA TYR A 179 -1.77 12.14 0.36
C TYR A 179 -0.34 11.65 0.66
N VAL A 180 -0.13 10.34 0.79
CA VAL A 180 1.19 9.71 1.07
C VAL A 180 1.44 8.58 0.07
N LEU A 181 2.64 8.00 -0.09
CA LEU A 181 2.91 6.90 -1.05
C LEU A 181 3.54 5.60 -0.45
N HIS A 182 2.89 4.40 -0.44
CA HIS A 182 3.38 3.08 0.14
C HIS A 182 2.67 1.73 -0.31
N ILE A 183 3.35 0.64 -0.73
CA ILE A 183 2.92 -0.78 -1.00
C ILE A 183 3.02 -1.66 0.30
N LEU A 184 2.65 -2.93 0.30
CA LEU A 184 2.87 -3.88 1.41
C LEU A 184 3.41 -5.24 0.92
N LEU A 185 4.34 -5.81 1.67
CA LEU A 185 4.80 -7.19 1.51
C LEU A 185 5.08 -7.84 2.86
N MET A 186 4.86 -9.15 2.95
CA MET A 186 5.15 -9.94 4.15
C MET A 186 6.48 -10.68 4.01
N PRO A 187 7.45 -10.49 4.93
CA PRO A 187 8.71 -11.23 4.92
C PRO A 187 8.53 -12.62 5.52
N VAL A 188 8.93 -13.65 4.77
CA VAL A 188 8.99 -15.04 5.23
C VAL A 188 10.45 -15.46 5.36
N LEU A 189 10.93 -15.73 6.58
CA LEU A 189 12.31 -16.18 6.78
C LEU A 189 12.50 -17.63 6.34
N THR A 190 13.58 -17.88 5.62
CA THR A 190 13.96 -19.20 5.12
C THR A 190 15.21 -19.75 5.80
N LYS A 191 16.19 -18.88 6.10
CA LYS A 191 17.47 -19.25 6.72
C LYS A 191 17.98 -18.09 7.58
N ALA A 192 18.68 -18.40 8.66
CA ALA A 192 19.46 -17.43 9.41
C ALA A 192 20.80 -18.05 9.80
N THR A 193 21.86 -17.25 9.77
CA THR A 193 23.18 -17.59 10.32
C THR A 193 23.61 -16.46 11.25
N VAL A 194 24.19 -16.84 12.38
CA VAL A 194 24.72 -15.91 13.38
C VAL A 194 26.12 -16.37 13.76
N GLU A 195 27.03 -15.41 13.87
CA GLU A 195 28.42 -15.64 14.25
C GLU A 195 28.74 -14.68 15.40
N GLY A 196 29.15 -15.27 16.52
CA GLY A 196 29.67 -14.54 17.67
C GLY A 196 31.19 -14.40 17.59
N SER A 197 31.78 -13.73 18.57
CA SER A 197 33.22 -13.65 18.73
C SER A 197 33.59 -13.83 20.21
N LYS A 198 34.84 -13.56 20.60
CA LYS A 198 35.27 -13.66 22.00
C LYS A 198 34.43 -12.82 22.99
N TYR A 199 33.67 -11.84 22.49
CA TYR A 199 32.83 -10.98 23.31
C TYR A 199 31.44 -11.56 23.61
N LEU A 200 30.93 -12.46 22.76
CA LEU A 200 29.59 -13.02 22.92
C LEU A 200 29.40 -14.34 22.19
N ASN A 201 28.56 -15.20 22.75
CA ASN A 201 28.07 -16.40 22.10
C ASN A 201 26.66 -16.17 21.58
N THR A 202 26.41 -16.53 20.33
CA THR A 202 25.07 -16.41 19.73
C THR A 202 24.55 -17.71 19.17
N SER A 203 23.25 -17.91 19.27
CA SER A 203 22.55 -18.96 18.53
C SER A 203 21.21 -18.45 18.01
N VAL A 204 20.79 -19.00 16.88
CA VAL A 204 19.50 -18.71 16.27
C VAL A 204 18.81 -20.02 15.91
N ALA A 205 17.51 -20.11 16.21
CA ALA A 205 16.65 -21.19 15.77
C ALA A 205 15.45 -20.61 15.04
N ILE A 206 15.08 -21.21 13.90
CA ILE A 206 13.85 -20.89 13.17
C ILE A 206 12.93 -22.10 13.29
N ASN A 207 11.86 -21.96 14.05
CA ASN A 207 10.85 -23.00 14.25
C ASN A 207 9.67 -22.72 13.32
N ARG A 208 9.34 -23.66 12.43
CA ARG A 208 8.20 -23.54 11.50
C ARG A 208 7.02 -24.34 12.03
N HIS A 209 5.85 -23.73 12.05
CA HIS A 209 4.59 -24.28 12.59
C HIS A 209 3.59 -24.47 11.45
N GLY A 210 3.75 -25.56 10.68
CA GLY A 210 2.87 -25.88 9.56
C GLY A 210 3.19 -25.08 8.30
N ALA A 211 2.35 -24.10 7.97
CA ALA A 211 2.49 -23.28 6.76
C ALA A 211 3.83 -22.53 6.71
N LEU A 212 4.40 -22.34 5.52
CA LEU A 212 5.72 -21.71 5.32
C LEU A 212 5.83 -20.31 5.94
N GLN A 213 4.71 -19.60 6.05
CA GLN A 213 4.61 -18.26 6.62
C GLN A 213 4.56 -18.24 8.15
N ASN A 214 4.16 -19.36 8.77
CA ASN A 214 4.03 -19.49 10.21
C ASN A 214 5.36 -19.96 10.78
N PHE A 215 6.27 -19.02 11.00
CA PHE A 215 7.51 -19.31 11.68
C PHE A 215 7.65 -18.42 12.92
N THR A 216 8.39 -18.94 13.88
CA THR A 216 8.89 -18.21 15.05
C THR A 216 10.39 -18.34 15.06
N MET A 217 11.10 -17.27 15.38
CA MET A 217 12.54 -17.33 15.64
C MET A 217 12.84 -17.19 17.13
N GLU A 218 13.85 -17.91 17.58
CA GLU A 218 14.50 -17.74 18.88
C GLU A 218 15.94 -17.30 18.65
N LEU A 219 16.29 -16.11 19.16
CA LEU A 219 17.64 -15.57 19.12
C LEU A 219 18.18 -15.50 20.54
N VAL A 220 19.31 -16.14 20.79
CA VAL A 220 20.03 -16.11 22.06
C VAL A 220 21.34 -15.38 21.86
N VAL A 221 21.58 -14.34 22.66
CA VAL A 221 22.83 -13.58 22.68
C VAL A 221 23.37 -13.60 24.11
N HIS A 222 24.45 -14.33 24.34
CA HIS A 222 25.12 -14.42 25.63
C HIS A 222 26.36 -13.53 25.61
N VAL A 223 26.24 -12.34 26.21
CA VAL A 223 27.34 -11.39 26.31
C VAL A 223 28.32 -11.89 27.36
N LEU A 224 29.58 -12.11 26.99
CA LEU A 224 30.62 -12.65 27.85
C LEU A 224 31.49 -11.55 28.48
N LEU A 225 31.69 -10.45 27.75
CA LEU A 225 32.51 -9.32 28.16
C LEU A 225 31.73 -8.01 27.98
N PRO A 226 31.99 -6.97 28.78
CA PRO A 226 31.36 -5.66 28.61
C PRO A 226 31.53 -5.12 27.19
N LEU A 227 30.41 -4.70 26.59
CA LEU A 227 30.39 -4.10 25.25
C LEU A 227 30.15 -2.59 25.35
N ASP A 228 31.21 -1.84 25.16
CA ASP A 228 31.26 -0.40 24.99
C ASP A 228 31.72 -0.04 23.57
N ASP A 229 31.47 1.21 23.16
CA ASP A 229 31.87 1.76 21.86
C ASP A 229 31.50 0.85 20.66
N LEU A 230 30.20 0.54 20.55
CA LEU A 230 29.67 -0.34 19.52
C LEU A 230 29.22 0.45 18.28
N LYS A 231 29.63 -0.01 17.11
CA LYS A 231 29.07 0.39 15.81
C LYS A 231 28.24 -0.75 15.24
N MET A 232 27.11 -0.44 14.64
CA MET A 232 26.25 -1.44 13.98
C MET A 232 26.08 -1.08 12.51
N ASN A 233 26.39 -2.02 11.64
CA ASN A 233 26.04 -2.01 10.23
C ASN A 233 24.79 -2.86 10.03
N MET A 234 23.73 -2.25 9.52
CA MET A 234 22.49 -2.91 9.18
C MET A 234 22.23 -2.75 7.70
N GLY A 235 21.92 -3.84 7.02
CA GLY A 235 21.63 -3.79 5.60
C GLY A 235 20.53 -4.75 5.18
N TYR A 236 19.84 -4.39 4.10
CA TYR A 236 18.78 -5.15 3.48
C TYR A 236 19.03 -5.13 1.97
N TYR A 237 18.99 -6.31 1.36
CA TYR A 237 19.14 -6.50 -0.07
C TYR A 237 18.05 -7.41 -0.61
N VAL A 238 17.73 -7.23 -1.88
CA VAL A 238 16.88 -8.18 -2.61
C VAL A 238 17.75 -9.04 -3.49
N ARG A 239 17.49 -10.34 -3.46
CA ARG A 239 18.17 -11.30 -4.32
C ARG A 239 17.38 -11.45 -5.61
N LEU A 240 18.01 -11.03 -6.70
CA LEU A 240 17.49 -11.17 -8.06
C LEU A 240 18.43 -12.15 -8.78
N ARG A 241 17.99 -13.41 -8.88
CA ARG A 241 18.83 -14.54 -9.34
C ARG A 241 20.05 -14.74 -8.42
N ASP A 242 21.24 -14.44 -8.93
CA ASP A 242 22.53 -14.69 -8.26
C ASP A 242 23.20 -13.41 -7.76
N SER A 243 22.54 -12.24 -7.85
CA SER A 243 23.04 -10.98 -7.32
C SER A 243 22.23 -10.49 -6.12
N ASP A 244 22.97 -10.00 -5.12
CA ASP A 244 22.43 -9.37 -3.92
C ASP A 244 22.42 -7.84 -4.12
N ASN A 245 21.24 -7.27 -4.35
CA ASN A 245 21.06 -5.86 -4.64
C ASN A 245 20.67 -5.10 -3.37
N TRP A 246 21.62 -4.38 -2.79
CA TRP A 246 21.41 -3.59 -1.56
C TRP A 246 20.42 -2.46 -1.80
N ILE A 247 19.30 -2.50 -1.07
CA ILE A 247 18.31 -1.42 -1.01
C ILE A 247 18.64 -0.49 0.16
N TYR A 248 19.21 -1.06 1.22
CA TYR A 248 19.56 -0.37 2.44
C TYR A 248 20.87 -0.92 2.98
N ASN A 249 21.83 -0.07 3.31
CA ASN A 249 23.07 -0.47 3.97
C ASN A 249 23.61 0.74 4.74
N LYS A 250 23.55 0.70 6.07
CA LYS A 250 23.90 1.83 6.92
C LYS A 250 24.65 1.38 8.15
N THR A 251 25.76 2.07 8.43
CA THR A 251 26.51 1.92 9.68
C THR A 251 26.23 3.11 10.58
N TYR A 252 25.99 2.87 11.87
CA TYR A 252 25.76 3.91 12.87
C TYR A 252 26.30 3.51 14.25
N ASP A 253 26.47 4.49 15.14
CA ASP A 253 26.81 4.27 16.54
C ASP A 253 25.62 3.59 17.25
N PHE A 254 25.84 2.33 17.65
CA PHE A 254 24.82 1.53 18.28
C PHE A 254 24.54 1.99 19.72
N CYS A 255 25.56 2.44 20.44
CA CYS A 255 25.41 2.96 21.79
C CYS A 255 24.57 4.25 21.83
N ALA A 256 24.73 5.13 20.84
CA ALA A 256 23.88 6.29 20.64
C ALA A 256 22.46 5.89 20.22
N PHE A 257 22.32 4.89 19.35
CA PHE A 257 21.03 4.36 18.90
C PHE A 257 20.21 3.75 20.05
N LEU A 258 20.83 3.02 20.98
CA LEU A 258 20.12 2.49 22.16
C LEU A 258 19.48 3.60 23.00
N LYS A 259 20.16 4.74 23.14
CA LYS A 259 19.61 5.93 23.81
C LYS A 259 18.56 6.64 22.97
N ARG A 260 18.72 6.65 21.65
CA ARG A 260 17.88 7.38 20.69
C ARG A 260 17.60 6.54 19.43
N PRO A 261 16.56 5.68 19.45
CA PRO A 261 16.25 4.80 18.32
C PRO A 261 15.90 5.54 17.02
N SER A 262 15.53 6.83 17.10
CA SER A 262 15.25 7.68 15.93
C SER A 262 16.47 7.93 15.03
N ILE A 263 17.69 7.62 15.49
CA ILE A 263 18.92 7.67 14.66
C ILE A 263 18.77 6.77 13.43
N ASP A 264 18.04 5.66 13.58
CA ASP A 264 17.75 4.78 12.46
C ASP A 264 16.33 4.23 12.45
N ARG A 265 15.52 4.71 11.51
CA ARG A 265 14.11 4.30 11.39
C ARG A 265 13.96 2.82 11.06
N PHE A 266 14.84 2.25 10.25
CA PHE A 266 14.75 0.83 9.91
C PHE A 266 15.15 -0.03 11.11
N GLY A 267 16.28 0.29 11.75
CA GLY A 267 16.71 -0.33 12.99
C GLY A 267 15.70 -0.20 14.12
N SER A 268 15.00 0.94 14.24
CA SER A 268 13.99 1.14 15.28
C SER A 268 12.82 0.17 15.15
N ILE A 269 12.38 -0.13 13.93
CA ILE A 269 11.30 -1.11 13.67
C ILE A 269 11.72 -2.50 14.16
N VAL A 270 12.95 -2.90 13.86
CA VAL A 270 13.49 -4.21 14.28
C VAL A 270 13.62 -4.28 15.80
N VAL A 271 14.22 -3.26 16.42
CA VAL A 271 14.44 -3.22 17.87
C VAL A 271 13.13 -3.11 18.65
N GLU A 272 12.15 -2.38 18.13
CA GLU A 272 10.82 -2.32 18.74
C GLU A 272 10.16 -3.70 18.76
N ASP A 273 10.22 -4.47 17.68
CA ASP A 273 9.70 -5.85 17.68
C ASP A 273 10.45 -6.75 18.66
N LEU A 274 11.78 -6.64 18.74
CA LEU A 274 12.59 -7.38 19.72
C LEU A 274 12.24 -7.03 21.17
N LYS A 275 11.96 -5.75 21.48
CA LYS A 275 11.53 -5.31 22.83
C LYS A 275 10.23 -5.98 23.28
N HIS A 276 9.34 -6.29 22.35
CA HIS A 276 8.09 -7.00 22.68
C HIS A 276 8.31 -8.48 23.01
N ARG A 277 9.49 -9.04 22.71
CA ARG A 277 9.79 -10.47 22.77
C ARG A 277 10.99 -10.83 23.65
N GLY A 278 11.67 -9.83 24.22
CA GLY A 278 12.83 -10.01 25.07
C GLY A 278 13.35 -8.69 25.63
N LYS A 279 14.40 -8.78 26.44
CA LYS A 279 15.08 -7.63 27.05
C LYS A 279 16.09 -7.05 26.07
N VAL A 280 15.87 -5.81 25.63
CA VAL A 280 16.85 -5.05 24.84
C VAL A 280 17.64 -4.13 25.78
N PRO A 281 18.99 -4.14 25.74
CA PRO A 281 19.80 -3.24 26.55
C PRO A 281 19.44 -1.76 26.30
N PRO A 282 19.20 -0.94 27.34
CA PRO A 282 18.77 0.45 27.15
C PRO A 282 19.93 1.41 26.85
N ARG A 283 21.18 1.03 27.17
CA ARG A 283 22.39 1.85 26.97
C ARG A 283 23.65 0.98 27.00
N CYS A 284 24.75 1.54 26.52
CA CYS A 284 26.10 1.02 26.77
C CYS A 284 26.66 1.54 28.12
N PRO A 285 27.64 0.85 28.72
CA PRO A 285 28.15 -0.47 28.32
C PRO A 285 27.12 -1.59 28.53
N ILE A 286 27.04 -2.53 27.60
CA ILE A 286 26.20 -3.73 27.75
C ILE A 286 26.98 -4.72 28.60
N MET A 287 26.47 -5.00 29.80
CA MET A 287 27.12 -5.91 30.74
C MET A 287 26.95 -7.37 30.33
N PRO A 288 27.84 -8.28 30.79
CA PRO A 288 27.67 -9.71 30.60
C PRO A 288 26.30 -10.18 31.07
N GLU A 289 25.48 -10.66 30.14
CA GLU A 289 24.11 -11.10 30.37
C GLU A 289 23.67 -12.03 29.24
N ARG A 290 22.80 -12.99 29.55
CA ARG A 290 22.15 -13.84 28.56
C ARG A 290 20.82 -13.22 28.11
N LEU A 291 20.82 -12.63 26.93
CA LEU A 291 19.63 -12.06 26.29
C LEU A 291 18.95 -13.13 25.44
N VAL A 292 17.65 -13.33 25.66
CA VAL A 292 16.85 -14.34 24.96
C VAL A 292 15.63 -13.65 24.35
N TYR A 293 15.47 -13.78 23.04
CA TYR A 293 14.31 -13.30 22.29
C TYR A 293 13.53 -14.51 21.77
N ARG A 294 12.39 -14.82 22.40
CA ARG A 294 11.59 -16.01 22.06
C ARG A 294 10.37 -15.65 21.23
N ASN A 295 9.95 -16.57 20.39
CA ASN A 295 8.71 -16.47 19.61
C ASN A 295 8.63 -15.18 18.79
N VAL A 296 9.76 -14.71 18.26
CA VAL A 296 9.78 -13.52 17.42
C VAL A 296 9.20 -13.87 16.06
N THR A 297 8.34 -13.01 15.53
CA THR A 297 7.61 -13.20 14.28
C THR A 297 7.74 -11.94 13.46
N LEU A 298 8.01 -12.03 12.16
CA LEU A 298 8.12 -10.81 11.34
C LEU A 298 6.76 -10.23 10.90
N ASN A 299 5.65 -10.81 11.36
CA ASN A 299 4.29 -10.43 10.95
C ASN A 299 3.90 -9.02 11.40
N ARG A 300 4.62 -8.44 12.38
CA ARG A 300 4.39 -7.08 12.91
C ARG A 300 5.26 -6.03 12.23
N ILE A 301 6.29 -6.46 11.50
CA ILE A 301 7.21 -5.55 10.82
C ILE A 301 6.49 -4.98 9.60
N LYS A 302 6.15 -3.70 9.68
CA LYS A 302 5.59 -2.94 8.56
C LYS A 302 6.71 -2.59 7.60
N LEU A 303 7.03 -3.52 6.72
CA LEU A 303 8.02 -3.28 5.69
C LEU A 303 7.51 -2.24 4.70
N PRO A 304 8.39 -1.34 4.21
CA PRO A 304 8.02 -0.44 3.15
C PRO A 304 7.59 -1.27 1.95
N SER A 305 6.37 -1.06 1.52
CA SER A 305 6.18 -0.56 0.19
C SER A 305 7.01 -1.14 -0.94
N PHE A 306 7.93 -0.32 -1.43
CA PHE A 306 8.65 -0.46 -2.68
C PHE A 306 9.45 -1.74 -2.80
N LEU A 307 9.57 -2.49 -1.70
CA LEU A 307 10.06 -3.85 -1.75
C LEU A 307 9.20 -4.64 -2.76
N PRO A 308 9.81 -5.44 -3.64
CA PRO A 308 9.09 -6.33 -4.56
C PRO A 308 8.90 -7.74 -3.96
N GLU A 309 8.01 -8.54 -4.56
CA GLU A 309 7.86 -9.96 -4.19
C GLU A 309 9.10 -10.75 -4.65
N THR A 310 10.16 -10.72 -3.85
CA THR A 310 11.44 -11.36 -4.18
C THR A 310 12.04 -12.08 -2.98
N SER A 311 13.09 -12.87 -3.23
CA SER A 311 13.96 -13.28 -2.14
C SER A 311 14.68 -12.05 -1.60
N PHE A 312 14.92 -12.02 -0.29
CA PHE A 312 15.64 -10.94 0.37
C PHE A 312 16.71 -11.51 1.29
N GLY A 313 17.71 -10.68 1.56
CA GLY A 313 18.61 -10.87 2.67
C GLY A 313 18.65 -9.63 3.55
N PHE A 314 18.91 -9.85 4.82
CA PHE A 314 19.01 -8.84 5.84
C PHE A 314 20.24 -9.16 6.69
N THR A 315 21.08 -8.15 6.96
CA THR A 315 22.33 -8.32 7.68
C THR A 315 22.40 -7.37 8.86
N VAL A 316 22.89 -7.87 9.98
CA VAL A 316 23.20 -7.05 11.16
C VAL A 316 24.59 -7.44 11.65
N ASN A 317 25.54 -6.54 11.48
CA ASN A 317 26.92 -6.71 11.89
C ASN A 317 27.25 -5.64 12.95
N CYS A 318 27.86 -6.05 14.06
CA CYS A 318 28.27 -5.18 15.14
C CYS A 318 29.80 -5.25 15.31
N TYR A 319 30.40 -4.09 15.50
CA TYR A 319 31.83 -3.90 15.65
C TYR A 319 32.12 -3.12 16.92
N LYS A 320 33.26 -3.39 17.57
CA LYS A 320 33.72 -2.70 18.77
C LYS A 320 34.95 -1.85 18.49
N GLY A 321 34.97 -0.65 19.07
CA GLY A 321 36.15 0.20 19.10
C GLY A 321 36.50 0.88 17.77
N PRO A 322 37.59 1.67 17.75
CA PRO A 322 38.05 2.37 16.55
C PRO A 322 38.60 1.43 15.47
N LYS A 323 39.05 0.23 15.87
CA LYS A 323 39.58 -0.81 14.95
C LYS A 323 38.47 -1.62 14.27
N ASN A 324 37.19 -1.38 14.58
CA ASN A 324 36.04 -2.13 14.10
C ASN A 324 36.20 -3.65 14.27
N GLU A 325 36.58 -4.10 15.46
CA GLU A 325 36.71 -5.53 15.73
C GLU A 325 35.32 -6.19 15.70
N PRO A 326 35.10 -7.29 14.95
CA PRO A 326 33.78 -7.90 14.84
C PRO A 326 33.32 -8.51 16.17
N VAL A 327 32.14 -8.11 16.60
CA VAL A 327 31.48 -8.57 17.83
C VAL A 327 30.38 -9.57 17.52
N PHE A 328 29.59 -9.27 16.50
CA PHE A 328 28.43 -10.04 16.10
C PHE A 328 28.21 -9.90 14.61
N GLN A 329 27.94 -10.98 13.92
CA GLN A 329 27.51 -10.96 12.52
C GLN A 329 26.27 -11.82 12.39
N SER A 330 25.30 -11.34 11.62
CA SER A 330 24.10 -12.12 11.34
C SER A 330 23.60 -11.88 9.93
N TYR A 331 23.18 -12.96 9.30
CA TYR A 331 22.66 -12.98 7.95
C TYR A 331 21.32 -13.71 7.97
N TRP A 332 20.28 -13.02 7.54
CA TRP A 332 18.91 -13.48 7.55
C TRP A 332 18.42 -13.51 6.11
N TYR A 333 17.89 -14.63 5.67
CA TYR A 333 17.41 -14.83 4.32
C TYR A 333 15.93 -15.13 4.35
N GLY A 334 15.20 -14.64 3.36
CA GLY A 334 13.78 -14.88 3.27
C GLY A 334 13.20 -14.63 1.89
N ARG A 335 11.88 -14.67 1.81
CA ARG A 335 11.09 -14.30 0.64
C ARG A 335 9.99 -13.36 1.05
N MET A 336 9.83 -12.29 0.29
CA MET A 336 8.66 -11.44 0.39
C MET A 336 7.51 -12.14 -0.32
N ARG A 337 6.32 -12.15 0.29
CA ARG A 337 5.11 -12.75 -0.28
C ARG A 337 3.96 -11.75 -0.26
N LYS A 338 3.14 -11.81 -1.30
CA LYS A 338 1.88 -11.06 -1.39
C LYS A 338 0.75 -11.85 -0.72
N ILE A 339 -0.01 -11.18 0.14
CA ILE A 339 -1.24 -11.73 0.75
C ILE A 339 -2.43 -11.37 -0.14
N VAL A 340 -3.26 -12.37 -0.45
CA VAL A 340 -4.49 -12.24 -1.23
C VAL A 340 -5.68 -12.80 -0.44
N PRO A 341 -6.86 -12.15 -0.50
CA PRO A 341 -8.07 -12.72 0.05
C PRO A 341 -8.58 -13.84 -0.86
N MET A 342 -8.85 -15.00 -0.26
CA MET A 342 -9.54 -16.11 -0.91
C MET A 342 -10.88 -16.36 -0.22
N LEU A 343 -11.96 -16.21 -0.95
CA LEU A 343 -13.30 -16.58 -0.48
C LEU A 343 -13.41 -18.09 -0.36
N SER A 344 -14.11 -18.53 0.69
CA SER A 344 -14.41 -19.94 0.97
C SER A 344 -15.90 -20.23 1.04
N LYS A 345 -16.72 -19.24 1.41
CA LYS A 345 -18.17 -19.40 1.51
C LYS A 345 -18.86 -18.08 1.19
N MET A 346 -20.01 -18.18 0.54
CA MET A 346 -20.91 -17.07 0.28
C MET A 346 -22.30 -17.47 0.75
N GLU A 347 -22.90 -16.67 1.61
CA GLU A 347 -24.27 -16.84 2.08
C GLU A 347 -25.10 -15.66 1.60
N LEU A 348 -26.17 -15.95 0.87
CA LEU A 348 -27.12 -14.95 0.41
C LEU A 348 -28.47 -15.16 1.08
N THR A 349 -29.09 -14.06 1.46
CA THR A 349 -30.44 -14.05 2.00
C THR A 349 -31.23 -12.96 1.28
N GLY A 350 -32.19 -13.39 0.47
CA GLY A 350 -33.15 -12.49 -0.17
C GLY A 350 -34.22 -11.97 0.79
N SER A 351 -35.18 -11.25 0.23
CA SER A 351 -36.40 -10.79 0.90
C SER A 351 -37.52 -10.66 -0.14
N LYS A 352 -38.68 -10.16 0.28
CA LYS A 352 -39.76 -9.79 -0.66
C LYS A 352 -39.36 -8.74 -1.71
N TYR A 353 -38.30 -7.96 -1.46
CA TYR A 353 -37.83 -6.92 -2.38
C TYR A 353 -36.80 -7.42 -3.40
N CYS A 354 -36.08 -8.50 -3.08
CA CYS A 354 -34.96 -8.97 -3.88
C CYS A 354 -34.75 -10.47 -3.69
N ASN A 355 -34.74 -11.21 -4.80
CA ASN A 355 -34.24 -12.58 -4.80
C ASN A 355 -32.73 -12.56 -5.10
N ALA A 356 -31.93 -13.07 -4.17
CA ALA A 356 -30.48 -13.04 -4.27
C ALA A 356 -29.94 -14.47 -4.41
N THR A 357 -29.32 -14.75 -5.54
CA THR A 357 -28.65 -16.03 -5.83
C THR A 357 -27.20 -15.78 -6.24
N GLY A 358 -26.36 -16.80 -6.13
CA GLY A 358 -24.95 -16.62 -6.41
C GLY A 358 -24.16 -17.91 -6.31
N GLY A 359 -22.98 -17.89 -6.91
CA GLY A 359 -22.05 -19.00 -6.96
C GLY A 359 -20.66 -18.54 -6.55
N LEU A 360 -19.92 -19.44 -5.90
CA LEU A 360 -18.51 -19.23 -5.64
C LEU A 360 -17.70 -20.29 -6.40
N ARG A 361 -16.83 -19.83 -7.29
CA ARG A 361 -15.90 -20.67 -8.03
C ARG A 361 -14.50 -20.48 -7.48
N ILE A 362 -14.00 -21.48 -6.76
CA ILE A 362 -12.68 -21.45 -6.13
C ILE A 362 -11.69 -22.18 -7.03
N THR A 363 -10.59 -21.53 -7.38
CA THR A 363 -9.42 -22.15 -8.01
C THR A 363 -8.28 -22.27 -6.98
N ARG A 364 -7.17 -22.89 -7.37
CA ARG A 364 -6.00 -23.00 -6.48
C ARG A 364 -5.44 -21.65 -6.05
N THR A 365 -5.47 -20.67 -6.95
CA THR A 365 -4.82 -19.36 -6.75
C THR A 365 -5.79 -18.21 -6.56
N ASN A 366 -7.08 -18.41 -6.83
CA ASN A 366 -8.06 -17.35 -6.80
C ASN A 366 -9.47 -17.82 -6.41
N SER A 367 -10.34 -16.89 -6.04
CA SER A 367 -11.77 -17.12 -5.87
C SER A 367 -12.55 -16.13 -6.72
N PHE A 368 -13.51 -16.64 -7.49
CA PHE A 368 -14.43 -15.87 -8.31
C PHE A 368 -15.84 -16.02 -7.76
N MET A 369 -16.59 -14.94 -7.78
CA MET A 369 -17.94 -14.84 -7.28
C MET A 369 -18.86 -14.41 -8.42
N ASP A 370 -19.98 -15.11 -8.55
CA ASP A 370 -21.12 -14.73 -9.37
C ASP A 370 -22.25 -14.32 -8.42
N LEU A 371 -22.79 -13.12 -8.57
CA LEU A 371 -23.88 -12.58 -7.77
C LEU A 371 -25.01 -12.14 -8.70
N HIS A 372 -26.19 -12.73 -8.51
CA HIS A 372 -27.41 -12.41 -9.22
C HIS A 372 -28.46 -11.89 -8.23
N LEU A 373 -28.90 -10.66 -8.45
CA LEU A 373 -29.93 -9.98 -7.66
C LEU A 373 -31.11 -9.69 -8.58
N ASP A 374 -32.27 -10.25 -8.31
CA ASP A 374 -33.51 -9.94 -9.02
C ASP A 374 -34.39 -9.04 -8.16
N ILE A 375 -34.48 -7.76 -8.52
CA ILE A 375 -35.23 -6.75 -7.78
C ILE A 375 -36.71 -6.90 -8.11
N LEU A 376 -37.49 -7.42 -7.15
CA LEU A 376 -38.91 -7.75 -7.32
C LEU A 376 -39.82 -6.52 -7.18
N GLU A 377 -39.37 -5.53 -6.41
CA GLU A 377 -40.10 -4.30 -6.14
C GLU A 377 -39.20 -3.07 -6.28
N ARG A 378 -39.76 -1.95 -6.76
CA ARG A 378 -39.02 -0.70 -6.92
C ARG A 378 -38.57 -0.21 -5.54
N VAL A 379 -37.28 0.09 -5.40
CA VAL A 379 -36.70 0.53 -4.12
C VAL A 379 -36.42 2.05 -4.18
N PRO A 380 -37.28 2.89 -3.58
CA PRO A 380 -37.14 4.35 -3.67
C PRO A 380 -35.95 4.88 -2.87
N GLU A 381 -35.70 4.29 -1.71
CA GLU A 381 -34.61 4.65 -0.81
C GLU A 381 -33.94 3.38 -0.28
N ALA A 382 -32.63 3.43 -0.11
CA ALA A 382 -31.84 2.30 0.35
C ALA A 382 -30.73 2.76 1.30
N LYS A 383 -30.57 2.04 2.41
CA LYS A 383 -29.42 2.15 3.32
C LYS A 383 -28.61 0.87 3.24
N MET A 384 -27.29 0.97 3.31
CA MET A 384 -26.37 -0.16 3.23
C MET A 384 -25.53 -0.20 4.50
N ASN A 385 -25.53 -1.33 5.17
CA ASN A 385 -24.58 -1.67 6.21
C ASN A 385 -23.49 -2.58 5.62
N THR A 386 -22.25 -2.14 5.70
CA THR A 386 -21.08 -2.94 5.34
C THR A 386 -20.20 -3.12 6.56
N GLY A 387 -19.80 -4.36 6.83
CA GLY A 387 -18.79 -4.62 7.82
C GLY A 387 -17.77 -5.67 7.40
N TYR A 388 -16.59 -5.57 7.99
CA TYR A 388 -15.47 -6.48 7.83
C TYR A 388 -15.03 -6.94 9.23
N PHE A 389 -14.93 -8.24 9.42
CA PHE A 389 -14.46 -8.84 10.66
C PHE A 389 -13.38 -9.88 10.40
N ILE A 390 -12.48 -10.02 11.37
CA ILE A 390 -11.57 -11.17 11.44
C ILE A 390 -12.22 -12.21 12.33
N ARG A 391 -12.22 -13.46 11.86
CA ARG A 391 -12.77 -14.60 12.59
C ARG A 391 -11.64 -15.38 13.25
N THR A 392 -11.67 -15.43 14.58
CA THR A 392 -10.87 -16.37 15.39
C THR A 392 -11.68 -17.66 15.59
N THR A 393 -11.18 -18.61 16.38
CA THR A 393 -11.84 -19.91 16.60
C THR A 393 -13.26 -19.78 17.15
N SER A 394 -13.57 -18.72 17.90
CA SER A 394 -14.89 -18.53 18.53
C SER A 394 -15.45 -17.12 18.42
N THR A 395 -14.68 -16.11 18.00
CA THR A 395 -15.17 -14.71 17.97
C THR A 395 -15.03 -14.06 16.60
N GLU A 396 -15.99 -13.17 16.30
CA GLU A 396 -15.95 -12.26 15.15
C GLU A 396 -15.52 -10.88 15.66
N ASN A 397 -14.29 -10.49 15.36
CA ASN A 397 -13.73 -9.21 15.77
C ASN A 397 -13.93 -8.21 14.62
N TRP A 398 -14.94 -7.34 14.75
CA TRP A 398 -15.24 -6.31 13.77
C TRP A 398 -14.14 -5.27 13.73
N ILE A 399 -13.53 -5.12 12.55
CA ILE A 399 -12.55 -4.06 12.27
C ILE A 399 -13.26 -2.87 11.62
N TYR A 400 -14.32 -3.16 10.87
CA TYR A 400 -15.13 -2.17 10.18
C TYR A 400 -16.60 -2.58 10.29
N ASN A 401 -17.48 -1.65 10.64
CA ASN A 401 -18.92 -1.85 10.59
C ASN A 401 -19.57 -0.48 10.45
N LYS A 402 -20.12 -0.19 9.27
CA LYS A 402 -20.66 1.14 8.95
C LYS A 402 -21.94 1.02 8.15
N THR A 403 -22.95 1.75 8.59
CA THR A 403 -24.18 1.98 7.82
C THR A 403 -24.14 3.35 7.16
N PHE A 404 -24.52 3.43 5.90
CA PHE A 404 -24.60 4.67 5.12
C PHE A 404 -25.78 4.65 4.15
N ASP A 405 -26.15 5.82 3.62
CA ASP A 405 -27.20 5.95 2.60
C ASP A 405 -26.68 5.43 1.25
N PHE A 406 -27.26 4.32 0.78
CA PHE A 406 -26.84 3.67 -0.45
C PHE A 406 -27.18 4.51 -1.67
N CYS A 407 -28.34 5.17 -1.68
CA CYS A 407 -28.75 6.04 -2.78
C CYS A 407 -27.81 7.23 -2.92
N GLN A 408 -27.42 7.83 -1.79
CA GLN A 408 -26.43 8.90 -1.78
C GLN A 408 -25.05 8.39 -2.23
N PHE A 409 -24.66 7.17 -1.84
CA PHE A 409 -23.42 6.53 -2.27
C PHE A 409 -23.39 6.25 -3.79
N LEU A 410 -24.51 5.83 -4.40
CA LEU A 410 -24.58 5.63 -5.85
C LEU A 410 -24.26 6.92 -6.62
N ILE A 411 -24.72 8.07 -6.09
CA ILE A 411 -24.46 9.40 -6.66
C ILE A 411 -23.05 9.89 -6.28
N ARG A 412 -22.61 9.63 -5.04
CA ARG A 412 -21.33 10.09 -4.47
C ARG A 412 -20.58 8.92 -3.81
N PRO A 413 -19.85 8.11 -4.60
CA PRO A 413 -19.17 6.93 -4.08
C PRO A 413 -18.08 7.21 -3.04
N THR A 414 -17.63 8.47 -2.91
CA THR A 414 -16.61 8.88 -1.95
C THR A 414 -17.08 8.86 -0.49
N ILE A 415 -18.39 8.71 -0.23
CA ILE A 415 -18.98 8.63 1.12
C ILE A 415 -18.41 7.45 1.93
N ASP A 416 -18.11 6.35 1.25
CA ASP A 416 -17.52 5.16 1.86
C ASP A 416 -16.42 4.59 0.96
N ARG A 417 -15.17 4.75 1.39
CA ARG A 417 -14.00 4.40 0.57
C ARG A 417 -13.84 2.90 0.39
N LEU A 418 -14.12 2.12 1.44
CA LEU A 418 -14.05 0.66 1.36
C LEU A 418 -15.08 0.18 0.34
N MET A 419 -16.31 0.68 0.45
CA MET A 419 -17.37 0.32 -0.48
C MET A 419 -17.13 0.83 -1.89
N ASN A 420 -16.46 1.96 -2.07
CA ASN A 420 -16.07 2.42 -3.39
C ASN A 420 -15.06 1.46 -4.05
N LEU A 421 -14.13 0.87 -3.29
CA LEU A 421 -13.22 -0.15 -3.84
C LEU A 421 -14.00 -1.39 -4.29
N ILE A 422 -14.99 -1.84 -3.52
CA ILE A 422 -15.86 -2.96 -3.91
C ILE A 422 -16.67 -2.59 -5.17
N ARG A 423 -17.22 -1.37 -5.19
CA ARG A 423 -18.03 -0.84 -6.29
C ARG A 423 -17.27 -0.81 -7.62
N GLU A 424 -16.04 -0.30 -7.63
CA GLU A 424 -15.24 -0.22 -8.85
C GLU A 424 -14.93 -1.62 -9.41
N ASP A 425 -14.62 -2.58 -8.55
CA ASP A 425 -14.41 -3.97 -8.97
C ASP A 425 -15.69 -4.59 -9.54
N LEU A 426 -16.83 -4.44 -8.85
CA LEU A 426 -18.12 -4.95 -9.32
C LEU A 426 -18.56 -4.32 -10.66
N ARG A 427 -18.25 -3.03 -10.89
CA ARG A 427 -18.59 -2.36 -12.16
C ARG A 427 -17.84 -2.92 -13.38
N HIS A 428 -16.69 -3.54 -13.18
CA HIS A 428 -15.99 -4.23 -14.27
C HIS A 428 -16.63 -5.58 -14.62
N HIS A 429 -17.45 -6.11 -13.72
CA HIS A 429 -18.01 -7.45 -13.79
C HIS A 429 -19.54 -7.45 -13.92
N GLY A 430 -20.19 -6.29 -13.94
CA GLY A 430 -21.66 -6.19 -13.98
C GLY A 430 -22.18 -4.76 -14.08
N ARG A 431 -23.50 -4.64 -14.27
CA ARG A 431 -24.20 -3.34 -14.36
C ARG A 431 -24.73 -2.95 -12.99
N MET A 432 -23.98 -2.10 -12.28
CA MET A 432 -24.43 -1.56 -11.01
C MET A 432 -25.46 -0.43 -11.21
N PRO A 433 -26.51 -0.32 -10.36
CA PRO A 433 -27.44 0.81 -10.41
C PRO A 433 -26.70 2.15 -10.30
N ALA A 434 -27.10 3.13 -11.11
CA ALA A 434 -26.45 4.44 -11.12
C ALA A 434 -27.06 5.44 -10.12
N ARG A 435 -28.33 5.24 -9.76
CA ARG A 435 -29.09 6.11 -8.85
C ARG A 435 -30.28 5.36 -8.27
N CYS A 436 -30.89 5.94 -7.24
CA CYS A 436 -32.22 5.56 -6.80
C CYS A 436 -33.30 6.39 -7.54
N PRO A 437 -34.54 5.90 -7.65
CA PRO A 437 -35.01 4.57 -7.23
C PRO A 437 -34.32 3.43 -8.00
N VAL A 438 -34.06 2.31 -7.32
CA VAL A 438 -33.60 1.09 -7.99
C VAL A 438 -34.83 0.42 -8.60
N GLU A 439 -34.86 0.37 -9.93
CA GLU A 439 -35.97 -0.20 -10.69
C GLU A 439 -35.99 -1.73 -10.60
N LYS A 440 -37.17 -2.31 -10.85
CA LYS A 440 -37.34 -3.77 -10.87
C LYS A 440 -36.49 -4.42 -11.98
N GLY A 441 -36.04 -5.64 -11.73
CA GLY A 441 -35.36 -6.47 -12.71
C GLY A 441 -34.00 -7.01 -12.26
N PRO A 442 -33.32 -7.76 -13.16
CA PRO A 442 -32.12 -8.50 -12.82
C PRO A 442 -30.87 -7.62 -12.86
N ILE A 443 -30.02 -7.82 -11.85
CA ILE A 443 -28.68 -7.26 -11.72
C ILE A 443 -27.72 -8.42 -11.51
N SER A 444 -26.76 -8.60 -12.41
CA SER A 444 -25.74 -9.65 -12.30
C SER A 444 -24.33 -9.08 -12.29
N PHE A 445 -23.50 -9.70 -11.46
CA PHE A 445 -22.05 -9.51 -11.41
C PHE A 445 -21.43 -10.88 -11.61
N THR A 446 -20.67 -11.08 -12.68
CA THR A 446 -20.10 -12.38 -13.03
C THR A 446 -18.59 -12.35 -12.99
N ASN A 447 -17.97 -13.44 -12.54
CA ASN A 447 -16.54 -13.64 -12.46
C ASN A 447 -15.80 -12.56 -11.65
N SER A 448 -16.48 -11.96 -10.66
CA SER A 448 -15.89 -10.94 -9.78
C SER A 448 -14.88 -11.59 -8.84
N SER A 449 -13.73 -10.98 -8.60
CA SER A 449 -12.70 -11.57 -7.74
C SER A 449 -12.20 -10.62 -6.68
N LEU A 450 -12.26 -11.05 -5.42
CA LEU A 450 -11.65 -10.29 -4.32
C LEU A 450 -10.13 -10.26 -4.38
N SER A 451 -9.46 -11.08 -5.20
CA SER A 451 -7.99 -11.06 -5.30
C SER A 451 -7.41 -9.72 -5.74
N TYR A 452 -8.21 -8.91 -6.45
CA TYR A 452 -7.86 -7.56 -6.86
C TYR A 452 -8.21 -6.51 -5.81
N MET A 453 -8.99 -6.89 -4.80
CA MET A 453 -9.34 -6.01 -3.68
C MET A 453 -8.10 -5.72 -2.84
N ARG A 454 -7.79 -4.43 -2.71
CA ARG A 454 -6.66 -3.96 -1.90
C ARG A 454 -7.03 -4.05 -0.42
N LEU A 455 -6.52 -5.08 0.25
CA LEU A 455 -6.69 -5.25 1.68
C LEU A 455 -5.82 -4.25 2.46
N PRO A 456 -6.33 -3.67 3.56
CA PRO A 456 -5.52 -2.92 4.50
C PRO A 456 -4.30 -3.71 4.98
N SER A 457 -3.19 -3.01 5.12
CA SER A 457 -1.87 -3.61 5.25
C SER A 457 -1.58 -4.23 6.63
N PHE A 458 -2.46 -3.96 7.60
CA PHE A 458 -2.39 -4.50 8.95
C PHE A 458 -3.13 -5.83 9.09
N LEU A 459 -3.77 -6.35 8.03
CA LEU A 459 -4.53 -7.59 8.10
C LEU A 459 -3.59 -8.80 8.03
N PRO A 460 -3.41 -9.55 9.13
CA PRO A 460 -2.57 -10.74 9.13
C PRO A 460 -3.25 -11.88 8.36
N PRO A 461 -2.52 -12.93 7.93
CA PRO A 461 -3.12 -14.18 7.49
C PRO A 461 -4.15 -14.68 8.52
N SER A 462 -5.43 -14.62 8.16
CA SER A 462 -6.54 -14.87 9.07
C SER A 462 -7.80 -15.23 8.30
N LYS A 463 -8.75 -15.90 8.97
CA LYS A 463 -10.11 -16.05 8.44
C LYS A 463 -10.81 -14.70 8.57
N PHE A 464 -11.55 -14.31 7.53
CA PHE A 464 -12.28 -13.05 7.53
C PHE A 464 -13.72 -13.25 7.07
N GLY A 465 -14.55 -12.27 7.38
CA GLY A 465 -15.89 -12.14 6.85
C GLY A 465 -16.18 -10.72 6.39
N VAL A 466 -16.90 -10.60 5.29
CA VAL A 466 -17.49 -9.35 4.79
C VAL A 466 -18.99 -9.50 4.84
N VAL A 467 -19.67 -8.60 5.53
CA VAL A 467 -21.13 -8.55 5.58
C VAL A 467 -21.59 -7.33 4.81
N ILE A 468 -22.50 -7.56 3.88
CA ILE A 468 -23.18 -6.53 3.12
C ILE A 468 -24.67 -6.72 3.35
N GLN A 469 -25.32 -5.74 3.96
CA GLN A 469 -26.76 -5.74 4.23
C GLN A 469 -27.36 -4.47 3.65
N THR A 470 -28.47 -4.60 2.95
CA THR A 470 -29.21 -3.45 2.42
C THR A 470 -30.62 -3.42 2.98
N TYR A 471 -31.13 -2.21 3.20
CA TYR A 471 -32.41 -1.93 3.85
C TYR A 471 -33.16 -0.85 3.06
N THR A 472 -34.48 -0.85 3.11
CA THR A 472 -35.35 0.19 2.55
C THR A 472 -36.37 0.68 3.59
N GLY A 473 -36.88 1.88 3.39
CA GLY A 473 -37.91 2.47 4.24
C GLY A 473 -37.39 2.97 5.59
N LYS A 474 -38.21 3.80 6.24
CA LYS A 474 -37.96 4.25 7.63
C LYS A 474 -37.87 3.10 8.64
N GLN A 475 -38.58 2.00 8.38
CA GLN A 475 -38.58 0.79 9.23
C GLN A 475 -37.40 -0.16 8.96
N MET A 476 -36.48 0.20 8.07
CA MET A 476 -35.30 -0.62 7.74
C MET A 476 -35.66 -2.06 7.34
N HIS A 477 -36.64 -2.22 6.44
CA HIS A 477 -36.93 -3.54 5.89
C HIS A 477 -35.75 -4.02 5.06
N ARG A 478 -35.24 -5.21 5.37
CA ARG A 478 -34.08 -5.79 4.69
C ARG A 478 -34.44 -6.09 3.22
N ILE A 479 -33.62 -5.60 2.30
CA ILE A 479 -33.70 -5.91 0.86
C ILE A 479 -32.92 -7.20 0.58
N PHE A 480 -31.63 -7.25 0.90
CA PHE A 480 -30.85 -8.48 0.87
C PHE A 480 -29.71 -8.45 1.89
N ARG A 481 -29.14 -9.62 2.17
CA ARG A 481 -27.91 -9.80 2.94
C ARG A 481 -26.97 -10.73 2.20
N ALA A 482 -25.71 -10.34 2.10
CA ALA A 482 -24.61 -11.17 1.66
C ALA A 482 -23.58 -11.29 2.78
N VAL A 483 -23.14 -12.52 3.07
CA VAL A 483 -21.99 -12.79 3.93
C VAL A 483 -20.95 -13.54 3.12
N LEU A 484 -19.80 -12.92 2.93
CA LEU A 484 -18.66 -13.49 2.24
C LEU A 484 -17.63 -13.90 3.29
N LEU A 485 -17.41 -15.19 3.47
CA LEU A 485 -16.39 -15.72 4.36
C LEU A 485 -15.19 -16.17 3.54
N GLY A 486 -13.99 -15.95 4.06
CA GLY A 486 -12.76 -16.32 3.40
C GLY A 486 -11.58 -16.47 4.34
N LYS A 487 -10.41 -16.65 3.74
CA LYS A 487 -9.11 -16.63 4.41
C LYS A 487 -8.12 -15.80 3.62
N LEU A 488 -7.28 -15.05 4.32
CA LEU A 488 -6.12 -14.40 3.74
C LEU A 488 -5.01 -15.43 3.58
N LYS A 489 -4.55 -15.63 2.35
CA LYS A 489 -3.49 -16.59 1.98
C LYS A 489 -2.38 -15.87 1.22
N THR A 490 -1.17 -16.40 1.24
CA THR A 490 -0.15 -15.96 0.28
C THR A 490 -0.33 -16.61 -1.07
N VAL A 491 -0.05 -15.87 -2.13
CA VAL A 491 0.01 -16.41 -3.48
C VAL A 491 1.08 -17.52 -3.50
N ASN A 492 0.70 -18.74 -3.93
CA ASN A 492 1.50 -19.99 -4.00
C ASN A 492 1.34 -21.04 -2.87
N GLU A 493 0.28 -20.97 -2.05
CA GLU A 493 -0.23 -22.10 -1.23
C GLU A 493 -1.61 -22.57 -1.72
#